data_AF-T1B204-F1
#
_entry.id   AF-T1B204-F1
#
_cell.length_a   1.000
_cell.length_b   1.000
_cell.length_c   1.000
_cell.angle_alpha   90.00
_cell.angle_beta   90.00
_cell.angle_gamma   90.00
#
_symmetry.space_group_name_H-M   'P 1'
#
loop_
_entity.id
_entity.type
_entity.pdbx_description
1 polymer ?
#
loop_
_entity_poly.entity_id
_entity_poly.type
_entity_poly.pdbx_seq_one_letter_code
_entity_poly.pdbx_strand_id
1 'polypeptide(L)' 'MSLYAAIDLHSSNNVLAVMDGDGKALPQCRRPNELPRLLADLAPYRNDLVGVAVELTCNWY' A
#
# COMPACT_ATOMS: atom_id res chain seq x y z
N MET A 1 -3.81 -13.59 9.83
CA MET A 1 -2.39 -13.23 10.06
C MET A 1 -2.32 -11.72 9.97
N SER A 2 -1.77 -10.98 10.92
CA SER A 2 -1.86 -9.51 10.89
C SER A 2 -1.02 -8.94 9.75
N LEU A 3 -1.66 -8.28 8.79
CA LEU A 3 -1.01 -7.57 7.69
C LEU A 3 -1.08 -6.06 7.88
N TYR A 4 -0.04 -5.37 7.45
CA TYR A 4 0.05 -3.92 7.42
C TYR A 4 0.39 -3.47 6.01
N ALA A 5 -0.33 -2.48 5.50
CA ALA A 5 -0.01 -1.85 4.22
C ALA A 5 0.64 -0.48 4.44
N ALA A 6 1.51 -0.10 3.51
CA ALA A 6 2.08 1.23 3.41
C ALA A 6 1.92 1.73 1.97
N ILE A 7 1.49 2.98 1.82
CA ILE A 7 1.37 3.67 0.54
C ILE A 7 2.34 4.85 0.58
N ASP A 8 3.40 4.75 -0.21
CA ASP A 8 4.37 5.79 -0.48
C ASP A 8 3.90 6.60 -1.70
N LEU A 9 3.70 7.91 -1.53
CA LEU A 9 3.06 8.77 -2.53
C LEU A 9 4.11 9.52 -3.33
N HIS A 10 3.94 9.52 -4.64
CA HIS A 10 4.65 10.40 -5.57
C HIS A 10 3.64 11.28 -6.31
N SER A 11 4.14 12.30 -6.99
CA SER A 11 3.32 13.26 -7.76
C SER A 11 2.29 12.60 -8.70
N SER A 12 2.67 11.52 -9.40
CA SER A 12 1.86 10.86 -10.43
C SER A 12 1.49 9.41 -10.12
N ASN A 13 2.12 8.82 -9.11
CA ASN A 13 2.00 7.40 -8.81
C ASN A 13 2.20 7.16 -7.31
N ASN A 14 1.96 5.94 -6.89
CA ASN A 14 2.19 5.47 -5.54
C ASN A 14 2.83 4.09 -5.57
N VAL A 15 3.50 3.76 -4.48
CA VAL A 15 4.02 2.43 -4.22
C VAL A 15 3.26 1.85 -3.05
N LEU A 16 2.51 0.78 -3.30
CA LEU A 16 1.84 -0.01 -2.28
C LEU A 16 2.76 -1.16 -1.87
N ALA A 17 3.03 -1.27 -0.58
CA ALA A 17 3.71 -2.39 0.04
C ALA A 17 2.79 -3.02 1.10
N VAL A 18 2.86 -4.34 1.27
CA VAL A 18 2.19 -5.08 2.34
C VAL A 18 3.23 -5.89 3.10
N MET A 19 3.15 -5.91 4.42
CA MET A 19 4.03 -6.68 5.29
C MET A 19 3.21 -7.45 6.32
N ASP A 20 3.68 -8.61 6.74
CA ASP A 20 3.12 -9.30 7.90
C ASP A 20 3.69 -8.78 9.22
N GLY A 21 3.11 -9.22 10.34
CA GLY A 21 3.54 -8.83 11.69
C GLY A 21 4.93 -9.30 12.08
N ASP A 22 5.53 -10.23 11.34
CA ASP A 22 6.91 -10.70 11.52
C ASP A 22 7.92 -9.91 10.65
N GLY A 23 7.45 -8.89 9.92
CA GLY A 23 8.27 -8.01 9.10
C GLY A 23 8.60 -8.57 7.72
N LYS A 24 7.95 -9.65 7.28
CA LYS A 24 8.13 -10.18 5.94
C LYS A 24 7.34 -9.34 4.94
N ALA A 25 8.06 -8.69 4.04
CA ALA A 25 7.46 -7.96 2.94
C ALA A 25 6.84 -8.93 1.91
N LEU A 26 5.60 -8.65 1.52
CA LEU A 26 4.96 -9.18 0.34
C LEU A 26 5.36 -8.33 -0.90
N PRO A 27 5.10 -8.81 -2.13
CA PRO A 27 5.48 -8.08 -3.34
C PRO A 27 4.91 -6.66 -3.37
N GLN A 28 5.79 -5.68 -3.60
CA GLN A 28 5.41 -4.28 -3.79
C GLN A 28 4.81 -4.05 -5.18
N CYS A 29 3.88 -3.10 -5.29
CA CYS A 29 3.31 -2.70 -6.57
C CYS A 29 3.34 -1.17 -6.75
N ARG A 30 3.82 -0.71 -7.91
CA ARG A 30 3.73 0.70 -8.30
C ARG A 30 2.49 0.91 -9.17
N ARG A 31 1.65 1.88 -8.79
CA ARG A 31 0.39 2.20 -9.47
C ARG A 31 0.26 3.69 -9.74
N PRO A 32 -0.48 4.10 -10.78
CA PRO A 32 -0.97 5.48 -10.88
C PRO A 32 -1.78 5.88 -9.64
N ASN A 33 -1.87 7.18 -9.38
CA ASN A 33 -2.72 7.74 -8.31
C ASN A 33 -4.22 7.62 -8.64
N GLU A 34 -4.70 6.38 -8.69
CA GLU A 34 -6.08 6.02 -8.99
C GLU A 34 -6.64 5.15 -7.87
N LEU A 35 -7.55 5.74 -7.07
CA LEU A 35 -8.16 5.07 -5.92
C LEU A 35 -8.80 3.71 -6.24
N PRO A 36 -9.53 3.51 -7.37
CA PRO A 36 -10.11 2.21 -7.68
C PRO A 36 -9.09 1.09 -7.83
N ARG A 37 -7.88 1.39 -8.34
CA ARG A 37 -6.81 0.40 -8.49
C ARG A 37 -6.20 0.03 -7.14
N LEU A 38 -5.95 1.03 -6.31
CA LEU A 38 -5.48 0.83 -4.93
C LEU A 38 -6.44 -0.03 -4.12
N LEU A 39 -7.75 0.21 -4.23
CA LEU A 39 -8.77 -0.62 -3.57
C LEU A 39 -8.77 -2.06 -4.10
N ALA A 40 -8.60 -2.26 -5.41
CA ALA A 40 -8.52 -3.59 -6.00
C ALA A 40 -7.27 -4.35 -5.54
N ASP A 41 -6.12 -3.67 -5.42
CA ASP A 41 -4.88 -4.26 -4.92
C ASP A 41 -4.95 -4.60 -3.42
N LEU A 42 -5.72 -3.84 -2.63
CA LEU A 42 -5.93 -4.10 -1.20
C LEU A 42 -7.04 -5.12 -0.91
N ALA A 43 -7.95 -5.36 -1.87
CA ALA A 43 -9.08 -6.27 -1.70
C ALA A 43 -8.70 -7.69 -1.23
N PRO A 44 -7.62 -8.33 -1.74
CA PRO A 44 -7.19 -9.66 -1.28
C PRO A 44 -6.79 -9.70 0.19
N TYR A 45 -6.32 -8.58 0.75
CA TYR A 45 -5.79 -8.51 2.11
C TYR A 45 -6.84 -8.05 3.14
N ARG A 46 -8.06 -7.69 2.70
CA ARG A 46 -9.07 -7.00 3.51
C ARG A 46 -9.39 -7.64 4.86
N ASN A 47 -9.39 -8.97 4.95
CA ASN A 47 -9.71 -9.68 6.19
C ASN A 47 -8.54 -9.76 7.18
N ASP A 48 -7.32 -9.63 6.68
CA ASP A 48 -6.07 -9.78 7.43
C ASP A 48 -5.39 -8.43 7.71
N LEU A 49 -5.79 -7.38 7.00
CA LEU A 49 -5.23 -6.03 7.09
C LEU A 49 -5.67 -5.34 8.38
N VAL A 50 -4.70 -5.02 9.24
CA VAL A 50 -4.93 -4.29 10.50
C VAL A 50 -4.98 -2.79 10.25
N GLY A 51 -4.23 -2.29 9.26
CA GLY A 51 -4.21 -0.88 8.92
C GLY A 51 -3.40 -0.56 7.67
N VAL A 52 -3.56 0.67 7.19
CA VAL A 52 -2.84 1.23 6.04
C VAL A 52 -2.18 2.53 6.49
N ALA A 53 -0.85 2.59 6.44
CA ALA A 53 -0.11 3.84 6.55
C ALA A 53 -0.08 4.51 5.16
N VAL A 54 -0.37 5.80 5.10
CA VAL A 54 -0.31 6.58 3.86
C VAL A 54 0.61 7.76 4.09
N GLU A 55 1.59 7.94 3.22
CA GLU A 55 2.47 9.11 3.25
C GLU A 55 1.63 10.38 3.06
N LEU A 56 1.84 11.37 3.94
CA LEU A 56 1.00 12.57 3.98
C LEU A 56 1.38 13.60 2.91
N THR A 57 2.62 13.55 2.43
CA THR A 57 3.21 14.45 1.45
C THR A 57 3.81 13.64 0.33
N CYS A 58 3.37 13.86 -0.91
CA CYS A 58 3.96 13.15 -2.03
C CYS A 58 5.35 13.69 -2.36
N ASN A 59 6.27 12.79 -2.70
CA ASN A 59 7.58 13.16 -3.21
C ASN A 59 7.42 13.82 -4.61
N TRP A 60 7.99 15.01 -4.78
CA TRP A 60 7.86 15.87 -5.99
C TRP A 60 8.96 15.68 -7.04
N TYR A 61 9.69 14.56 -7.01
CA TYR A 61 10.72 14.25 -8.01
C TYR A 61 10.13 13.95 -9.40
#